data_AF-A0A399SSU8-F1
#
_entry.id   AF-A0A399SSU8-F1
#
_cell.length_a   1.000
_cell.length_b   1.000
_cell.length_c   1.000
_cell.angle_alpha   90.00
_cell.angle_beta   90.00
_cell.angle_gamma   90.00
#
_symmetry.space_group_name_H-M   'P 1'
#
loop_
_entity.id
_entity.type
_entity.pdbx_description
1 polymer ?
#
loop_
_entity_poly.entity_id
_entity_poly.type
_entity_poly.pdbx_seq_one_letter_code
_entity_poly.pdbx_strand_id
1 'polypeptide(L)'
;MSVVARLLGRRAAPAAAGRRTPRLAAIAASVSAAALGAVLLLTPGTNGAYTAAITNSNNTAASSAAYFTCSSAFAADKANALFAYPLNEASAATTAVDAATGSYPGTYRGGMTSETTTPRACARDTGGAYVLQGNDFVTNTLQTQAPATFSTEVWFKTTTKGGKLIGFGNSQTGSSSAYDRHTYVSTSGQLIFGTYNNGAYQTLTSPNAVTDGNWHHMVSTMSPGTGMALYLDGVRVAGNTAFTAPESNSGFWRIGYDNTSGWPNVGGNYFVGSMRFAAVYKTALTATQVLSHYTAGR
;
A
#
# COMPACT_ATOMS: atom_id res chain seq x y z
N MET A 1 -0.78 84.26 36.25
CA MET A 1 0.51 84.17 37.00
C MET A 1 1.16 82.84 36.61
N SER A 2 2.45 82.74 36.31
CA SER A 2 3.51 83.77 36.22
C SER A 2 4.71 83.30 35.35
N VAL A 3 5.39 84.25 34.68
CA VAL A 3 6.87 84.41 34.53
C VAL A 3 7.72 83.13 34.20
N VAL A 4 8.40 82.95 33.03
CA VAL A 4 9.57 83.67 32.40
C VAL A 4 10.88 83.49 33.22
N ALA A 5 12.00 82.91 32.74
CA ALA A 5 12.88 83.18 31.58
C ALA A 5 13.56 81.86 31.07
N ARG A 6 14.27 81.71 29.91
CA ARG A 6 14.97 82.55 28.89
C ARG A 6 16.50 82.67 29.07
N LEU A 7 17.28 82.62 27.96
CA LEU A 7 18.75 82.87 27.77
C LEU A 7 19.67 81.62 27.99
N LEU A 8 20.81 81.40 27.31
CA LEU A 8 21.49 82.04 26.14
C LEU A 8 22.48 81.03 25.48
N GLY A 9 22.60 80.94 24.14
CA GLY A 9 23.73 81.51 23.38
C GLY A 9 24.77 80.44 22.92
N ARG A 10 25.59 80.59 21.86
CA ARG A 10 25.74 81.62 20.81
C ARG A 10 26.40 81.04 19.52
N ARG A 11 25.85 81.42 18.34
CA ARG A 11 26.50 81.76 17.04
C ARG A 11 27.71 80.95 16.49
N ALA A 12 27.57 80.52 15.22
CA ALA A 12 28.52 80.83 14.14
C ALA A 12 27.87 80.77 12.74
N ALA A 13 28.27 81.66 11.84
CA ALA A 13 27.92 81.82 10.40
C ALA A 13 28.90 82.88 9.83
N PRO A 14 29.19 83.04 8.50
CA PRO A 14 28.27 82.85 7.36
C PRO A 14 28.92 82.37 6.02
N ALA A 15 28.21 82.58 4.89
CA ALA A 15 28.74 82.83 3.52
C ALA A 15 29.38 81.67 2.72
N ALA A 16 29.40 81.67 1.37
CA ALA A 16 28.57 82.36 0.36
C ALA A 16 28.71 81.71 -1.05
N ALA A 17 27.96 82.25 -2.01
CA ALA A 17 27.79 81.87 -3.43
C ALA A 17 29.04 81.42 -4.23
N GLY A 18 28.82 80.52 -5.22
CA GLY A 18 29.85 80.00 -6.13
C GLY A 18 29.34 79.51 -7.50
N ARG A 19 28.45 80.25 -8.17
CA ARG A 19 27.81 79.82 -9.43
C ARG A 19 28.68 80.09 -10.67
N ARG A 20 29.43 79.10 -11.17
CA ARG A 20 30.07 79.12 -12.51
C ARG A 20 30.08 77.75 -13.19
N THR A 21 29.46 77.66 -14.36
CA THR A 21 29.64 76.57 -15.34
C THR A 21 30.49 77.04 -16.52
N PRO A 22 31.31 76.15 -17.10
CA PRO A 22 31.58 76.12 -18.53
C PRO A 22 30.90 74.91 -19.19
N ARG A 23 31.04 74.78 -20.52
CA ARG A 23 30.29 73.84 -21.38
C ARG A 23 31.21 72.85 -22.11
N LEU A 24 30.61 71.73 -22.52
CA LEU A 24 30.94 70.89 -23.70
C LEU A 24 32.28 70.12 -23.76
N ALA A 25 32.21 68.82 -23.46
CA ALA A 25 32.65 67.72 -24.34
C ALA A 25 32.15 66.36 -23.77
N ALA A 26 31.98 65.26 -24.52
CA ALA A 26 31.22 65.04 -25.76
C ALA A 26 31.15 63.51 -26.03
N ILE A 27 29.96 62.94 -26.26
CA ILE A 27 29.70 61.68 -27.03
C ILE A 27 30.28 60.35 -26.44
N ALA A 28 29.58 59.20 -26.36
CA ALA A 28 28.14 58.86 -26.45
C ALA A 28 27.90 57.38 -26.00
N ALA A 29 26.62 56.97 -26.03
CA ALA A 29 26.07 55.60 -25.97
C ALA A 29 25.93 54.92 -24.57
N SER A 30 24.82 54.25 -24.25
CA SER A 30 23.50 54.17 -24.93
C SER A 30 22.38 53.65 -24.01
N VAL A 31 21.17 54.21 -24.15
CA VAL A 31 19.82 53.62 -23.93
C VAL A 31 19.69 52.59 -22.79
N SER A 32 18.95 52.88 -21.71
CA SER A 32 17.49 52.66 -21.68
C SER A 32 16.79 53.47 -20.57
N ALA A 33 15.75 54.23 -20.92
CA ALA A 33 15.02 55.07 -19.95
C ALA A 33 13.53 55.34 -20.31
N ALA A 34 12.79 54.29 -20.70
CA ALA A 34 11.32 54.23 -20.65
C ALA A 34 10.88 52.75 -20.63
N ALA A 35 9.91 52.31 -19.84
CA ALA A 35 8.95 53.07 -19.04
C ALA A 35 8.84 52.57 -17.57
N LEU A 36 8.74 53.51 -16.62
CA LEU A 36 8.02 53.26 -15.38
C LEU A 36 6.52 53.27 -15.73
N GLY A 37 5.92 52.09 -15.93
CA GLY A 37 4.54 52.00 -16.39
C GLY A 37 3.85 50.64 -16.30
N ALA A 38 4.47 49.63 -15.67
CA ALA A 38 3.92 48.27 -15.55
C ALA A 38 4.18 47.61 -14.17
N VAL A 39 4.30 48.42 -13.10
CA VAL A 39 4.53 47.93 -11.74
C VAL A 39 3.22 47.40 -11.14
N LEU A 40 2.88 46.13 -11.40
CA LEU A 40 2.17 45.25 -10.44
C LEU A 40 1.99 43.77 -10.87
N LEU A 41 2.36 43.37 -12.09
CA LEU A 41 2.20 41.98 -12.57
C LEU A 41 3.49 41.41 -13.18
N LEU A 42 4.53 41.22 -12.37
CA LEU A 42 5.70 40.40 -12.70
C LEU A 42 6.58 40.11 -11.46
N THR A 43 6.03 39.42 -10.46
CA THR A 43 6.90 38.64 -9.55
C THR A 43 7.39 37.41 -10.31
N PRO A 44 8.72 37.22 -10.50
CA PRO A 44 9.22 35.95 -11.01
C PRO A 44 9.01 34.90 -9.91
N GLY A 45 7.94 34.12 -10.03
CA GLY A 45 7.68 32.99 -9.14
C GLY A 45 8.88 32.04 -9.20
N THR A 46 9.53 31.82 -8.06
CA THR A 46 10.69 30.92 -7.93
C THR A 46 10.23 29.47 -8.01
N ASN A 47 9.89 29.03 -9.21
CA ASN A 47 9.47 27.67 -9.53
C ASN A 47 10.68 26.73 -9.47
N GLY A 48 10.96 26.23 -8.27
CA GLY A 48 12.01 25.23 -8.03
C GLY A 48 11.61 23.85 -8.55
N ALA A 49 11.94 23.55 -9.80
CA ALA A 49 11.81 22.20 -10.36
C ALA A 49 12.98 21.31 -9.91
N TYR A 50 12.80 20.56 -8.82
CA TYR A 50 13.81 19.64 -8.30
C TYR A 50 13.79 18.30 -9.06
N THR A 51 14.62 18.15 -10.10
CA THR A 51 14.84 16.87 -10.78
C THR A 51 16.03 16.12 -10.17
N ALA A 52 15.77 15.19 -9.25
CA ALA A 52 16.79 14.30 -8.71
C ALA A 52 17.03 13.10 -9.65
N ALA A 53 18.24 13.00 -10.22
CA ALA A 53 18.65 11.83 -11.01
C ALA A 53 19.58 10.93 -10.18
N ILE A 54 19.17 9.69 -9.93
CA ILE A 54 19.99 8.69 -9.25
C ILE A 54 20.71 7.84 -10.29
N THR A 55 21.90 8.28 -10.71
CA THR A 55 22.82 7.48 -11.55
C THR A 55 23.73 6.64 -10.66
N ASN A 56 23.52 5.33 -10.63
CA ASN A 56 24.40 4.34 -10.02
C ASN A 56 24.60 3.19 -11.03
N SER A 57 25.85 2.82 -11.32
CA SER A 57 26.19 1.73 -12.24
C SER A 57 25.59 0.37 -11.87
N ASN A 58 25.19 0.20 -10.60
CA ASN A 58 24.70 -1.06 -10.06
C ASN A 58 23.17 -1.08 -9.87
N ASN A 59 22.46 0.03 -10.10
CA ASN A 59 21.01 0.14 -9.92
C ASN A 59 20.34 0.85 -11.10
N THR A 60 19.37 0.21 -11.74
CA THR A 60 18.42 0.89 -12.62
C THR A 60 17.46 1.73 -11.78
N ALA A 61 17.36 3.03 -12.08
CA ALA A 61 16.30 3.90 -11.57
C ALA A 61 14.96 3.52 -12.26
N ALA A 62 14.35 2.44 -11.81
CA ALA A 62 13.19 1.82 -12.45
C ALA A 62 11.91 2.67 -12.27
N SER A 63 11.68 3.60 -13.19
CA SER A 63 10.46 4.41 -13.30
C SER A 63 9.22 3.62 -13.76
N SER A 64 9.13 2.35 -13.38
CA SER A 64 8.08 1.40 -13.80
C SER A 64 7.23 0.87 -12.64
N ALA A 65 7.64 1.06 -11.38
CA ALA A 65 6.76 0.91 -10.23
C ALA A 65 5.93 2.19 -10.07
N ALA A 66 4.59 2.07 -10.13
CA ALA A 66 3.70 3.21 -9.97
C ALA A 66 3.70 3.81 -8.54
N TYR A 67 4.19 3.04 -7.56
CA TYR A 67 4.14 3.33 -6.14
C TYR A 67 5.45 2.93 -5.46
N PHE A 68 5.91 3.72 -4.48
CA PHE A 68 7.17 3.47 -3.78
C PHE A 68 7.02 2.49 -2.60
N THR A 69 5.83 2.40 -1.99
CA THR A 69 5.53 1.54 -0.84
C THR A 69 4.23 0.78 -1.05
N CYS A 70 4.06 -0.39 -0.43
CA CYS A 70 2.82 -1.14 -0.46
C CYS A 70 1.66 -0.33 0.12
N SER A 71 1.90 0.47 1.17
CA SER A 71 0.91 1.39 1.72
C SER A 71 0.46 2.45 0.71
N SER A 72 1.36 2.92 -0.16
CA SER A 72 1.02 3.90 -1.21
C SER A 72 0.28 3.27 -2.40
N ALA A 73 0.56 2.01 -2.74
CA ALA A 73 -0.22 1.26 -3.73
C ALA A 73 -1.64 0.99 -3.21
N PHE A 74 -1.73 0.40 -2.01
CA PHE A 74 -2.99 0.19 -1.31
C PHE A 74 -3.82 1.47 -1.16
N ALA A 75 -3.20 2.62 -0.89
CA ALA A 75 -3.89 3.89 -0.75
C ALA A 75 -4.69 4.32 -2.00
N ALA A 76 -4.26 3.92 -3.20
CA ALA A 76 -5.00 4.19 -4.43
C ALA A 76 -6.29 3.36 -4.55
N ASP A 77 -6.23 2.08 -4.16
CA ASP A 77 -7.37 1.14 -4.23
C ASP A 77 -8.19 1.05 -2.93
N LYS A 78 -7.80 1.80 -1.90
CA LYS A 78 -8.37 1.81 -0.55
C LYS A 78 -9.89 1.98 -0.50
N ALA A 79 -10.49 2.72 -1.44
CA ALA A 79 -11.96 2.86 -1.52
C ALA A 79 -12.67 1.52 -1.81
N ASN A 80 -12.01 0.62 -2.54
CA ASN A 80 -12.49 -0.72 -2.87
C ASN A 80 -12.20 -1.76 -1.79
N ALA A 81 -11.35 -1.45 -0.80
CA ALA A 81 -11.06 -2.35 0.31
C ALA A 81 -12.29 -2.52 1.24
N LEU A 82 -12.41 -3.71 1.83
CA LEU A 82 -13.33 -4.02 2.92
C LEU A 82 -12.62 -3.83 4.27
N PHE A 83 -11.41 -4.39 4.37
CA PHE A 83 -10.42 -4.14 5.41
C PHE A 83 -9.02 -4.47 4.85
N ALA A 84 -7.96 -3.96 5.48
CA ALA A 84 -6.58 -4.34 5.17
C ALA A 84 -5.69 -4.29 6.41
N TYR A 85 -4.93 -5.35 6.66
CA TYR A 85 -3.98 -5.44 7.75
C TYR A 85 -2.55 -5.38 7.19
N PRO A 86 -1.75 -4.34 7.51
CA PRO A 86 -0.34 -4.30 7.14
C PRO A 86 0.47 -5.47 7.73
N LEU A 87 0.02 -6.04 8.86
CA LEU A 87 0.69 -7.13 9.59
C LEU A 87 2.14 -6.74 9.92
N ASN A 88 2.33 -5.56 10.51
CA ASN A 88 3.63 -4.93 10.74
C ASN A 88 3.84 -4.45 12.19
N GLU A 89 2.86 -4.68 13.06
CA GLU A 89 2.88 -4.35 14.48
C GLU A 89 3.98 -5.11 15.25
N ALA A 90 4.20 -4.76 16.52
CA ALA A 90 5.20 -5.40 17.36
C ALA A 90 4.75 -6.77 17.90
N SER A 91 5.70 -7.65 18.21
CA SER A 91 5.44 -8.91 18.91
C SER A 91 4.60 -8.69 20.18
N ALA A 92 3.69 -9.62 20.47
CA ALA A 92 2.70 -9.55 21.55
C ALA A 92 1.63 -8.43 21.44
N ALA A 93 1.55 -7.70 20.33
CA ALA A 93 0.31 -6.98 20.01
C ALA A 93 -0.84 -7.97 19.80
N THR A 94 -2.04 -7.63 20.27
CA THR A 94 -3.26 -8.47 20.19
C THR A 94 -4.20 -8.06 19.06
N THR A 95 -3.92 -6.94 18.40
CA THR A 95 -4.80 -6.28 17.42
C THR A 95 -4.02 -5.95 16.15
N ALA A 96 -4.59 -6.29 14.98
CA ALA A 96 -4.13 -5.84 13.68
C ALA A 96 -4.88 -4.55 13.28
N VAL A 97 -4.17 -3.52 12.86
CA VAL A 97 -4.76 -2.24 12.46
C VAL A 97 -5.44 -2.39 11.09
N ASP A 98 -6.74 -2.10 11.02
CA ASP A 98 -7.41 -1.96 9.72
C ASP A 98 -7.03 -0.63 9.05
N ALA A 99 -6.09 -0.70 8.12
CA ALA A 99 -5.62 0.42 7.31
C ALA A 99 -6.67 0.92 6.29
N ALA A 100 -7.75 0.16 6.02
CA ALA A 100 -8.81 0.58 5.12
C ALA A 100 -9.81 1.54 5.79
N THR A 101 -10.47 1.11 6.86
CA THR A 101 -11.59 1.86 7.45
C THR A 101 -11.39 2.20 8.93
N GLY A 102 -10.45 1.56 9.61
CA GLY A 102 -10.31 1.56 11.07
C GLY A 102 -11.48 0.91 11.82
N SER A 103 -12.53 0.48 11.12
CA SER A 103 -13.79 -0.02 11.72
C SER A 103 -13.77 -1.53 11.95
N TYR A 104 -12.87 -2.26 11.28
CA TYR A 104 -12.78 -3.72 11.35
C TYR A 104 -11.39 -4.21 11.75
N PRO A 105 -10.82 -3.73 12.88
CA PRO A 105 -9.50 -4.18 13.33
C PRO A 105 -9.48 -5.70 13.54
N GLY A 106 -8.38 -6.32 13.12
CA GLY A 106 -8.16 -7.75 13.34
C GLY A 106 -7.79 -8.01 14.79
N THR A 107 -8.12 -9.20 15.29
CA THR A 107 -7.62 -9.78 16.53
C THR A 107 -6.64 -10.88 16.17
N TYR A 108 -5.41 -10.78 16.69
CA TYR A 108 -4.42 -11.85 16.60
C TYR A 108 -4.83 -13.00 17.54
N ARG A 109 -4.78 -14.23 17.04
CA ARG A 109 -5.09 -15.46 17.78
C ARG A 109 -3.85 -16.36 17.72
N GLY A 110 -3.44 -16.87 18.87
CA GLY A 110 -2.18 -17.61 19.02
C GLY A 110 -1.07 -16.75 19.62
N GLY A 111 0.18 -17.07 19.29
CA GLY A 111 1.42 -16.47 19.80
C GLY A 111 2.24 -15.76 18.74
N MET A 112 1.59 -15.21 17.71
CA MET A 112 2.21 -14.52 16.57
C MET A 112 3.29 -13.50 16.97
N THR A 113 4.46 -13.59 16.34
CA THR A 113 5.60 -12.69 16.57
C THR A 113 6.00 -11.95 15.30
N SER A 114 6.60 -10.77 15.46
CA SER A 114 6.98 -9.87 14.35
C SER A 114 8.47 -10.03 14.01
N GLU A 115 8.79 -10.46 12.79
CA GLU A 115 10.16 -10.51 12.27
C GLU A 115 10.52 -9.22 11.51
N THR A 116 11.74 -8.73 11.72
CA THR A 116 12.31 -7.56 11.00
C THR A 116 13.45 -7.95 10.05
N THR A 117 13.66 -9.25 9.84
CA THR A 117 14.68 -9.82 8.93
C THR A 117 14.54 -9.29 7.51
N THR A 118 15.61 -9.43 6.71
CA THR A 118 15.63 -9.11 5.28
C THR A 118 16.11 -10.32 4.46
N PRO A 119 15.58 -10.56 3.25
CA PRO A 119 14.56 -9.78 2.55
C PRO A 119 13.17 -9.87 3.21
N ARG A 120 12.39 -8.79 3.07
CA ARG A 120 11.00 -8.69 3.56
C ARG A 120 10.14 -8.06 2.47
N ALA A 121 9.00 -8.68 2.17
CA ALA A 121 7.96 -8.06 1.35
C ALA A 121 7.64 -6.65 1.86
N CYS A 122 7.44 -5.70 0.95
CA CYS A 122 7.19 -4.30 1.27
C CYS A 122 8.32 -3.66 2.10
N ALA A 123 9.59 -3.94 1.78
CA ALA A 123 10.76 -3.48 2.57
C ALA A 123 10.84 -1.96 2.79
N ARG A 124 10.15 -1.17 1.96
CA ARG A 124 10.06 0.30 2.03
C ARG A 124 8.95 0.79 2.98
N ASP A 125 8.12 -0.10 3.51
CA ASP A 125 7.10 0.15 4.52
C ASP A 125 7.62 -0.20 5.93
N THR A 126 7.22 0.60 6.94
CA THR A 126 7.68 0.47 8.33
C THR A 126 7.15 -0.79 9.04
N GLY A 127 7.81 -1.18 10.12
CA GLY A 127 7.44 -2.35 10.93
C GLY A 127 7.95 -3.69 10.37
N GLY A 128 7.57 -4.77 11.05
CA GLY A 128 7.98 -6.14 10.71
C GLY A 128 7.04 -6.82 9.71
N ALA A 129 7.13 -8.15 9.66
CA ALA A 129 6.13 -9.06 9.11
C ALA A 129 5.80 -10.12 10.17
N TYR A 130 4.58 -10.64 10.22
CA TYR A 130 4.20 -11.61 11.25
C TYR A 130 4.56 -13.04 10.87
N VAL A 131 5.14 -13.76 11.82
CA VAL A 131 5.41 -15.21 11.76
C VAL A 131 4.25 -15.97 12.39
N LEU A 132 3.72 -16.95 11.66
CA LEU A 132 2.69 -17.89 12.08
C LEU A 132 3.33 -19.28 12.25
N GLN A 133 3.06 -19.92 13.40
CA GLN A 133 3.73 -21.15 13.85
C GLN A 133 2.81 -22.40 13.79
N GLY A 134 1.74 -22.37 12.99
CA GLY A 134 0.84 -23.52 12.80
C GLY A 134 -0.30 -23.66 13.83
N ASN A 135 -0.46 -22.66 14.70
CA ASN A 135 -1.59 -22.48 15.62
C ASN A 135 -2.12 -21.03 15.63
N ASP A 136 -1.65 -20.22 14.69
CA ASP A 136 -1.79 -18.75 14.64
C ASP A 136 -2.76 -18.30 13.54
N PHE A 137 -3.56 -17.26 13.79
CA PHE A 137 -4.49 -16.69 12.79
C PHE A 137 -5.05 -15.30 13.15
N VAL A 138 -5.65 -14.62 12.17
CA VAL A 138 -6.31 -13.31 12.35
C VAL A 138 -7.82 -13.42 12.12
N THR A 139 -8.60 -12.74 12.95
CA THR A 139 -10.08 -12.69 12.92
C THR A 139 -10.57 -11.26 13.07
N ASN A 140 -11.66 -10.83 12.44
CA ASN A 140 -12.39 -9.62 12.88
C ASN A 140 -13.85 -9.96 13.25
N THR A 141 -14.63 -8.96 13.63
CA THR A 141 -16.06 -9.07 13.99
C THR A 141 -16.99 -8.89 12.79
N LEU A 142 -16.46 -8.65 11.59
CA LEU A 142 -17.26 -8.35 10.40
C LEU A 142 -17.83 -9.64 9.80
N GLN A 143 -19.07 -9.96 10.18
CA GLN A 143 -19.88 -10.92 9.44
C GLN A 143 -20.45 -10.24 8.18
N THR A 144 -20.38 -10.94 7.05
CA THR A 144 -20.95 -10.49 5.76
C THR A 144 -21.71 -11.63 5.09
N GLN A 145 -22.59 -11.29 4.13
CA GLN A 145 -22.98 -12.26 3.12
C GLN A 145 -21.78 -12.52 2.20
N ALA A 146 -21.51 -13.78 1.91
CA ALA A 146 -20.33 -14.20 1.15
C ALA A 146 -20.37 -13.59 -0.27
N PRO A 147 -19.42 -12.73 -0.65
CA PRO A 147 -19.54 -11.95 -1.87
C PRO A 147 -19.32 -12.82 -3.12
N ALA A 148 -20.01 -12.49 -4.21
CA ALA A 148 -19.73 -13.02 -5.55
C ALA A 148 -18.64 -12.23 -6.29
N THR A 149 -18.42 -10.97 -5.89
CA THR A 149 -17.36 -10.09 -6.39
C THR A 149 -16.40 -9.76 -5.25
N PHE A 150 -15.14 -10.16 -5.35
CA PHE A 150 -14.11 -9.86 -4.35
C PHE A 150 -12.69 -10.01 -4.91
N SER A 151 -11.73 -9.50 -4.14
CA SER A 151 -10.33 -9.96 -4.22
C SER A 151 -9.79 -10.22 -2.83
N THR A 152 -8.91 -11.21 -2.71
CA THR A 152 -8.05 -11.41 -1.53
C THR A 152 -6.60 -11.22 -1.93
N GLU A 153 -5.82 -10.56 -1.07
CA GLU A 153 -4.40 -10.25 -1.29
C GLU A 153 -3.61 -10.60 -0.04
N VAL A 154 -2.43 -11.23 -0.20
CA VAL A 154 -1.48 -11.52 0.89
C VAL A 154 -0.05 -11.54 0.33
N TRP A 155 0.90 -10.90 1.01
CA TRP A 155 2.32 -11.25 0.87
C TRP A 155 2.68 -12.34 1.87
N PHE A 156 3.33 -13.42 1.42
CA PHE A 156 3.70 -14.55 2.28
C PHE A 156 5.07 -15.13 1.93
N LYS A 157 5.68 -15.83 2.90
CA LYS A 157 6.95 -16.56 2.76
C LYS A 157 6.84 -17.88 3.51
N THR A 158 7.13 -19.01 2.87
CA THR A 158 7.12 -20.32 3.54
C THR A 158 8.02 -21.36 2.86
N THR A 159 8.35 -22.41 3.60
CA THR A 159 8.90 -23.69 3.11
C THR A 159 7.98 -24.88 3.44
N THR A 160 6.84 -24.63 4.11
CA THR A 160 5.89 -25.66 4.55
C THR A 160 4.84 -25.91 3.49
N LYS A 161 4.51 -27.19 3.29
CA LYS A 161 3.45 -27.66 2.39
C LYS A 161 2.17 -27.87 3.19
N GLY A 162 1.04 -27.34 2.70
CA GLY A 162 -0.17 -27.16 3.49
C GLY A 162 -0.30 -25.75 4.11
N GLY A 163 -1.53 -25.38 4.49
CA GLY A 163 -1.85 -24.15 5.21
C GLY A 163 -2.71 -23.17 4.43
N LYS A 164 -3.82 -22.70 5.03
CA LYS A 164 -4.69 -21.66 4.44
C LYS A 164 -4.09 -20.27 4.66
N LEU A 165 -3.86 -19.54 3.57
CA LEU A 165 -3.41 -18.14 3.64
C LEU A 165 -4.57 -17.23 4.05
N ILE A 166 -5.67 -17.29 3.30
CA ILE A 166 -6.86 -16.46 3.51
C ILE A 166 -8.10 -17.18 2.96
N GLY A 167 -9.29 -16.90 3.50
CA GLY A 167 -10.54 -17.47 2.98
C GLY A 167 -11.80 -17.01 3.70
N PHE A 168 -12.94 -17.50 3.24
CA PHE A 168 -14.24 -17.24 3.87
C PHE A 168 -14.73 -18.48 4.62
N GLY A 169 -15.43 -18.27 5.74
CA GLY A 169 -15.99 -19.35 6.55
C GLY A 169 -17.08 -18.89 7.51
N ASN A 170 -18.04 -19.77 7.81
CA ASN A 170 -19.22 -19.44 8.61
C ASN A 170 -18.97 -19.26 10.13
N SER A 171 -17.77 -19.57 10.64
CA SER A 171 -17.40 -19.31 12.05
C SER A 171 -16.34 -18.22 12.19
N GLN A 172 -16.50 -17.34 13.18
CA GLN A 172 -15.52 -16.29 13.50
C GLN A 172 -14.22 -16.86 14.10
N THR A 173 -14.32 -17.98 14.82
CA THR A 173 -13.22 -18.62 15.56
C THR A 173 -13.35 -20.14 15.55
N GLY A 174 -12.24 -20.87 15.62
CA GLY A 174 -12.24 -22.32 15.41
C GLY A 174 -12.54 -22.70 13.96
N SER A 175 -12.90 -23.97 13.73
CA SER A 175 -13.24 -24.50 12.41
C SER A 175 -14.63 -24.07 11.95
N SER A 176 -14.75 -23.52 10.75
CA SER A 176 -16.02 -23.40 10.04
C SER A 176 -16.56 -24.76 9.57
N SER A 177 -17.88 -24.85 9.43
CA SER A 177 -18.59 -26.00 8.82
C SER A 177 -18.96 -25.77 7.35
N ALA A 178 -19.05 -24.50 6.90
CA ALA A 178 -19.11 -24.09 5.50
C ALA A 178 -17.99 -23.08 5.23
N TYR A 179 -17.17 -23.31 4.19
CA TYR A 179 -15.93 -22.58 3.93
C TYR A 179 -15.46 -22.72 2.47
N ASP A 180 -15.22 -21.59 1.83
CA ASP A 180 -14.75 -21.50 0.44
C ASP A 180 -13.99 -20.17 0.20
N ARG A 181 -13.93 -19.67 -1.05
CA ARG A 181 -13.28 -18.40 -1.43
C ARG A 181 -11.85 -18.27 -0.92
N HIS A 182 -11.17 -19.40 -0.77
CA HIS A 182 -9.95 -19.50 0.01
C HIS A 182 -8.72 -19.78 -0.85
N THR A 183 -7.56 -19.30 -0.41
CA THR A 183 -6.27 -19.56 -1.03
C THR A 183 -5.36 -20.26 -0.03
N TYR A 184 -4.75 -21.38 -0.42
CA TYR A 184 -3.93 -22.23 0.45
C TYR A 184 -2.72 -22.79 -0.31
N VAL A 185 -1.71 -23.20 0.45
CA VAL A 185 -0.57 -23.97 -0.06
C VAL A 185 -0.94 -25.45 -0.04
N SER A 186 -0.71 -26.16 -1.13
CA SER A 186 -1.03 -27.58 -1.28
C SER A 186 0.05 -28.50 -0.69
N THR A 187 -0.21 -29.81 -0.67
CA THR A 187 0.78 -30.86 -0.41
C THR A 187 1.86 -30.99 -1.50
N SER A 188 1.63 -30.49 -2.72
CA SER A 188 2.69 -30.33 -3.72
C SER A 188 3.56 -29.08 -3.45
N GLY A 189 3.07 -28.13 -2.66
CA GLY A 189 3.66 -26.81 -2.42
C GLY A 189 3.20 -25.74 -3.40
N GLN A 190 2.26 -26.06 -4.30
CA GLN A 190 1.63 -25.08 -5.20
C GLN A 190 0.57 -24.27 -4.45
N LEU A 191 0.31 -23.05 -4.93
CA LEU A 191 -0.76 -22.21 -4.45
C LEU A 191 -2.08 -22.64 -5.12
N ILE A 192 -3.14 -22.87 -4.34
CA ILE A 192 -4.48 -23.18 -4.85
C ILE A 192 -5.48 -22.13 -4.34
N PHE A 193 -6.21 -21.49 -5.26
CA PHE A 193 -7.41 -20.69 -4.98
C PHE A 193 -8.67 -21.50 -5.29
N GLY A 194 -9.59 -21.61 -4.33
CA GLY A 194 -10.80 -22.43 -4.43
C GLY A 194 -12.09 -21.68 -4.11
N THR A 195 -13.14 -21.94 -4.89
CA THR A 195 -14.53 -21.49 -4.66
C THR A 195 -15.49 -22.63 -4.95
N TYR A 196 -16.58 -22.74 -4.19
CA TYR A 196 -17.51 -23.87 -4.26
C TYR A 196 -18.92 -23.36 -4.61
N ASN A 197 -19.70 -24.17 -5.34
CA ASN A 197 -21.14 -23.94 -5.50
C ASN A 197 -21.86 -25.26 -5.82
N ASN A 198 -22.99 -25.53 -5.15
CA ASN A 198 -23.92 -26.63 -5.46
C ASN A 198 -23.25 -28.00 -5.74
N GLY A 199 -22.32 -28.42 -4.89
CA GLY A 199 -21.59 -29.69 -5.00
C GLY A 199 -20.32 -29.64 -5.86
N ALA A 200 -20.11 -28.57 -6.64
CA ALA A 200 -18.93 -28.40 -7.46
C ALA A 200 -17.84 -27.56 -6.75
N TYR A 201 -16.71 -28.18 -6.44
CA TYR A 201 -15.47 -27.48 -6.16
C TYR A 201 -14.88 -26.94 -7.47
N GLN A 202 -14.42 -25.69 -7.48
CA GLN A 202 -13.60 -25.13 -8.55
C GLN A 202 -12.30 -24.60 -7.97
N THR A 203 -11.17 -24.96 -8.59
CA THR A 203 -9.83 -24.64 -8.11
C THR A 203 -8.93 -24.14 -9.22
N LEU A 204 -8.10 -23.15 -8.90
CA LEU A 204 -7.02 -22.63 -9.75
C LEU A 204 -5.69 -22.87 -9.04
N THR A 205 -4.74 -23.50 -9.73
CA THR A 205 -3.44 -23.91 -9.17
C THR A 205 -2.30 -23.16 -9.84
N SER A 206 -1.30 -22.69 -9.07
CA SER A 206 -0.08 -22.11 -9.64
C SER A 206 0.76 -23.18 -10.38
N PRO A 207 1.44 -22.83 -11.50
CA PRO A 207 2.26 -23.80 -12.22
C PRO A 207 3.43 -24.31 -11.38
N ASN A 208 4.04 -23.41 -10.60
CA ASN A 208 5.20 -23.70 -9.74
C ASN A 208 4.79 -23.75 -8.26
N ALA A 209 5.64 -24.37 -7.44
CA ALA A 209 5.53 -24.30 -5.98
C ALA A 209 5.91 -22.91 -5.43
N VAL A 210 5.34 -22.56 -4.28
CA VAL A 210 5.54 -21.31 -3.51
C VAL A 210 6.13 -21.59 -2.12
N THR A 211 6.82 -22.73 -1.98
CA THR A 211 7.42 -23.22 -0.73
C THR A 211 8.96 -23.24 -0.82
N ASP A 212 9.54 -22.23 -1.47
CA ASP A 212 10.98 -22.12 -1.73
C ASP A 212 11.73 -21.26 -0.68
N GLY A 213 11.01 -20.65 0.25
CA GLY A 213 11.55 -19.74 1.27
C GLY A 213 11.63 -18.26 0.86
N ASN A 214 11.18 -17.90 -0.36
CA ASN A 214 11.11 -16.51 -0.83
C ASN A 214 9.78 -15.84 -0.44
N TRP A 215 9.72 -14.52 -0.64
CA TRP A 215 8.48 -13.74 -0.51
C TRP A 215 7.70 -13.74 -1.81
N HIS A 216 6.47 -14.22 -1.77
CA HIS A 216 5.51 -14.19 -2.86
C HIS A 216 4.36 -13.21 -2.57
N HIS A 217 3.84 -12.60 -3.63
CA HIS A 217 2.59 -11.83 -3.63
C HIS A 217 1.48 -12.65 -4.27
N MET A 218 0.44 -12.99 -3.52
CA MET A 218 -0.77 -13.61 -4.10
C MET A 218 -1.91 -12.61 -4.20
N VAL A 219 -2.66 -12.67 -5.31
CA VAL A 219 -4.01 -12.09 -5.39
C VAL A 219 -4.95 -13.10 -6.02
N SER A 220 -6.07 -13.36 -5.36
CA SER A 220 -7.15 -14.21 -5.86
C SER A 220 -8.38 -13.35 -6.09
N THR A 221 -8.93 -13.34 -7.31
CA THR A 221 -10.05 -12.45 -7.69
C THR A 221 -11.23 -13.25 -8.22
N MET A 222 -12.45 -12.83 -7.90
CA MET A 222 -13.67 -13.34 -8.53
C MET A 222 -14.64 -12.21 -8.83
N SER A 223 -15.37 -12.31 -9.94
CA SER A 223 -16.63 -11.58 -10.14
C SER A 223 -17.56 -12.31 -11.13
N PRO A 224 -18.87 -12.03 -11.15
CA PRO A 224 -19.77 -12.58 -12.15
C PRO A 224 -19.42 -12.20 -13.61
N GLY A 225 -18.69 -11.10 -13.82
CA GLY A 225 -18.29 -10.64 -15.16
C GLY A 225 -16.92 -11.14 -15.64
N THR A 226 -16.08 -11.65 -14.74
CA THR A 226 -14.70 -12.10 -15.05
C THR A 226 -14.47 -13.59 -14.77
N GLY A 227 -15.37 -14.22 -14.02
CA GLY A 227 -15.10 -15.49 -13.35
C GLY A 227 -13.94 -15.38 -12.36
N MET A 228 -13.26 -16.50 -12.12
CA MET A 228 -12.10 -16.62 -11.23
C MET A 228 -10.78 -16.27 -11.93
N ALA A 229 -9.84 -15.66 -11.19
CA ALA A 229 -8.43 -15.62 -11.55
C ALA A 229 -7.52 -15.74 -10.32
N LEU A 230 -6.36 -16.35 -10.51
CA LEU A 230 -5.27 -16.42 -9.54
C LEU A 230 -4.05 -15.71 -10.11
N TYR A 231 -3.50 -14.78 -9.35
CA TYR A 231 -2.27 -14.05 -9.63
C TYR A 231 -1.20 -14.41 -8.60
N LEU A 232 0.03 -14.52 -9.08
CA LEU A 232 1.24 -14.74 -8.30
C LEU A 232 2.31 -13.78 -8.83
N ASP A 233 2.96 -13.04 -7.94
CA ASP A 233 4.07 -12.13 -8.23
C ASP A 233 3.76 -11.15 -9.37
N GLY A 234 2.59 -10.51 -9.29
CA GLY A 234 2.09 -9.55 -10.27
C GLY A 234 1.50 -10.14 -11.55
N VAL A 235 1.58 -11.46 -11.78
CA VAL A 235 1.21 -12.12 -13.04
C VAL A 235 0.03 -13.07 -12.85
N ARG A 236 -0.93 -13.08 -13.79
CA ARG A 236 -2.07 -14.02 -13.78
C ARG A 236 -1.59 -15.42 -14.16
N VAL A 237 -1.47 -16.32 -13.18
CA VAL A 237 -0.97 -17.68 -13.37
C VAL A 237 -2.06 -18.70 -13.71
N ALA A 238 -3.31 -18.46 -13.34
CA ALA A 238 -4.44 -19.33 -13.66
C ALA A 238 -5.78 -18.55 -13.68
N GLY A 239 -6.82 -19.14 -14.27
CA GLY A 239 -8.16 -18.55 -14.26
C GLY A 239 -9.24 -19.38 -14.94
N ASN A 240 -10.49 -19.16 -14.56
CA ASN A 240 -11.68 -19.81 -15.10
C ASN A 240 -12.79 -18.78 -15.28
N THR A 241 -13.08 -18.39 -16.52
CA THR A 241 -14.11 -17.39 -16.87
C THR A 241 -15.53 -17.97 -16.87
N ALA A 242 -15.70 -19.29 -16.87
CA ALA A 242 -17.01 -19.95 -16.89
C ALA A 242 -17.63 -20.08 -15.49
N PHE A 243 -16.82 -20.10 -14.42
CA PHE A 243 -17.32 -20.14 -13.06
C PHE A 243 -17.48 -18.72 -12.48
N THR A 244 -18.73 -18.24 -12.51
CA THR A 244 -19.11 -16.84 -12.22
C THR A 244 -19.92 -16.66 -10.93
N ALA A 245 -20.36 -17.76 -10.30
CA ALA A 245 -21.20 -17.75 -9.10
C ALA A 245 -20.66 -18.74 -8.04
N PRO A 246 -20.09 -18.25 -6.92
CA PRO A 246 -19.81 -19.07 -5.74
C PRO A 246 -21.06 -19.24 -4.85
N GLU A 247 -21.02 -20.12 -3.86
CA GLU A 247 -22.15 -20.40 -2.98
C GLU A 247 -22.56 -19.18 -2.13
N SER A 248 -23.85 -19.08 -1.80
CA SER A 248 -24.37 -18.00 -0.95
C SER A 248 -24.50 -18.49 0.51
N ASN A 249 -23.56 -18.07 1.35
CA ASN A 249 -23.58 -18.31 2.80
C ASN A 249 -23.29 -16.98 3.55
N SER A 250 -23.40 -16.97 4.88
CA SER A 250 -23.03 -15.82 5.72
C SER A 250 -21.86 -16.21 6.63
N GLY A 251 -20.87 -15.33 6.78
CA GLY A 251 -19.63 -15.69 7.46
C GLY A 251 -18.61 -14.56 7.54
N PHE A 252 -17.36 -14.94 7.80
CA PHE A 252 -16.25 -14.06 8.12
C PHE A 252 -15.07 -14.35 7.19
N TRP A 253 -14.25 -13.33 6.94
CA TRP A 253 -12.93 -13.52 6.34
C TRP A 253 -11.93 -13.96 7.42
N ARG A 254 -11.11 -14.96 7.08
CA ARG A 254 -10.19 -15.68 7.98
C ARG A 254 -8.79 -15.64 7.36
N ILE A 255 -7.74 -15.31 8.12
CA ILE A 255 -6.35 -15.25 7.63
C ILE A 255 -5.48 -16.17 8.49
N GLY A 256 -4.62 -16.97 7.86
CA GLY A 256 -3.72 -17.94 8.51
C GLY A 256 -4.36 -19.27 8.91
N TYR A 257 -5.68 -19.33 9.07
CA TYR A 257 -6.41 -20.57 9.40
C TYR A 257 -7.90 -20.48 9.10
N ASP A 258 -8.42 -21.54 8.47
CA ASP A 258 -9.73 -22.12 8.73
C ASP A 258 -9.75 -23.53 8.11
N ASN A 259 -10.81 -24.31 8.32
CA ASN A 259 -11.02 -25.65 7.76
C ASN A 259 -10.82 -25.72 6.23
N THR A 260 -10.19 -26.79 5.74
CA THR A 260 -10.00 -27.09 4.30
C THR A 260 -10.39 -28.53 3.94
N SER A 261 -11.06 -29.27 4.85
CA SER A 261 -11.45 -30.66 4.59
C SER A 261 -12.28 -30.81 3.30
N GLY A 262 -12.08 -31.91 2.57
CA GLY A 262 -12.75 -32.17 1.28
C GLY A 262 -12.18 -31.44 0.07
N TRP A 263 -11.30 -30.45 0.23
CA TRP A 263 -10.69 -29.73 -0.90
C TRP A 263 -9.45 -30.46 -1.46
N PRO A 264 -9.12 -30.28 -2.76
CA PRO A 264 -8.02 -31.00 -3.41
C PRO A 264 -6.63 -30.69 -2.81
N ASN A 265 -5.81 -31.72 -2.60
CA ASN A 265 -4.38 -31.59 -2.25
C ASN A 265 -4.09 -30.75 -0.98
N VAL A 266 -5.01 -30.73 -0.01
CA VAL A 266 -4.84 -29.99 1.26
C VAL A 266 -3.85 -30.67 2.22
N GLY A 267 -3.11 -29.84 2.96
CA GLY A 267 -2.24 -30.27 4.06
C GLY A 267 -2.84 -29.87 5.41
N GLY A 268 -2.02 -29.29 6.29
CA GLY A 268 -2.53 -28.66 7.51
C GLY A 268 -3.49 -27.48 7.22
N ASN A 269 -4.45 -27.24 8.12
CA ASN A 269 -5.39 -26.10 8.00
C ASN A 269 -4.71 -24.76 8.31
N TYR A 270 -3.80 -24.72 9.29
CA TYR A 270 -3.03 -23.54 9.67
C TYR A 270 -1.86 -23.31 8.71
N PHE A 271 -1.59 -22.05 8.39
CA PHE A 271 -0.35 -21.63 7.73
C PHE A 271 0.84 -21.66 8.71
N VAL A 272 2.01 -21.97 8.15
CA VAL A 272 3.31 -21.89 8.82
C VAL A 272 4.23 -21.07 7.93
N GLY A 273 4.87 -20.04 8.48
CA GLY A 273 5.71 -19.10 7.73
C GLY A 273 5.39 -17.64 8.06
N SER A 274 5.84 -16.72 7.22
CA SER A 274 5.64 -15.27 7.43
C SER A 274 4.54 -14.71 6.53
N MET A 275 3.83 -13.68 7.02
CA MET A 275 2.81 -12.91 6.29
C MET A 275 3.02 -11.40 6.45
N ARG A 276 2.67 -10.64 5.41
CA ARG A 276 2.58 -9.17 5.43
C ARG A 276 1.43 -8.70 4.52
N PHE A 277 0.91 -7.49 4.76
CA PHE A 277 -0.10 -6.84 3.89
C PHE A 277 -1.22 -7.77 3.40
N ALA A 278 -2.06 -8.23 4.32
CA ALA A 278 -3.23 -9.06 4.01
C ALA A 278 -4.48 -8.17 3.86
N ALA A 279 -5.16 -8.24 2.71
CA ALA A 279 -6.30 -7.37 2.39
C ALA A 279 -7.44 -8.11 1.71
N VAL A 280 -8.65 -7.56 1.84
CA VAL A 280 -9.86 -8.01 1.14
C VAL A 280 -10.53 -6.83 0.46
N TYR A 281 -10.91 -6.99 -0.79
CA TYR A 281 -11.54 -5.98 -1.63
C TYR A 281 -12.95 -6.39 -2.06
N LYS A 282 -13.83 -5.40 -2.20
CA LYS A 282 -15.23 -5.50 -2.66
C LYS A 282 -15.34 -5.61 -4.19
N THR A 283 -14.21 -5.57 -4.89
CA THR A 283 -14.06 -5.59 -6.35
C THR A 283 -13.10 -6.70 -6.77
N ALA A 284 -13.21 -7.20 -8.00
CA ALA A 284 -12.11 -7.91 -8.64
C ALA A 284 -11.04 -6.89 -9.04
N LEU A 285 -9.80 -7.03 -8.55
CA LEU A 285 -8.67 -6.18 -8.93
C LEU A 285 -8.24 -6.51 -10.36
N THR A 286 -7.93 -5.46 -11.13
CA THR A 286 -7.36 -5.59 -12.47
C THR A 286 -5.91 -6.06 -12.41
N ALA A 287 -5.43 -6.68 -13.48
CA ALA A 287 -4.03 -7.07 -13.60
C ALA A 287 -3.06 -5.89 -13.39
N THR A 288 -3.44 -4.68 -13.80
CA THR A 288 -2.65 -3.45 -13.58
C THR A 288 -2.52 -3.08 -12.11
N GLN A 289 -3.62 -3.19 -11.33
CA GLN A 289 -3.60 -2.95 -9.88
C GLN A 289 -2.74 -4.00 -9.16
N VAL A 290 -2.95 -5.29 -9.49
CA VAL A 290 -2.14 -6.40 -8.94
C VAL A 290 -0.65 -6.24 -9.23
N LEU A 291 -0.28 -5.89 -10.47
CA LEU A 291 1.11 -5.62 -10.84
C LEU A 291 1.67 -4.38 -10.13
N SER A 292 0.85 -3.36 -9.90
CA SER A 292 1.26 -2.15 -9.16
C SER A 292 1.52 -2.45 -7.69
N HIS A 293 0.70 -3.30 -7.07
CA HIS A 293 0.90 -3.77 -5.70
C HIS A 293 2.16 -4.64 -5.57
N TYR A 294 2.37 -5.58 -6.49
CA TYR A 294 3.57 -6.41 -6.54
C TYR A 294 4.85 -5.57 -6.69
N THR A 295 4.87 -4.67 -7.68
CA THR A 295 6.06 -3.83 -7.96
C THR A 295 6.36 -2.84 -6.84
N ALA A 296 5.36 -2.40 -6.08
CA ALA A 296 5.54 -1.58 -4.88
C ALA A 296 6.16 -2.34 -3.69
N GLY A 297 6.05 -3.68 -3.65
CA GLY A 297 6.48 -4.50 -2.52
C GLY A 297 7.80 -5.27 -2.68
N ARG A 298 8.29 -5.43 -3.92
CA ARG A 298 9.56 -6.12 -4.22
C ARG A 298 10.80 -5.22 -4.18
#